data_AF-A0A1U9NS50-F1
#
_entry.id   AF-A0A1U9NS50-F1
#
_cell.length_a   1.000
_cell.length_b   1.000
_cell.length_c   1.000
_cell.angle_alpha   90.00
_cell.angle_beta   90.00
_cell.angle_gamma   90.00
#
_symmetry.space_group_name_H-M   'P 1'
#
loop_
_entity.id
_entity.type
_entity.pdbx_description
1 polymer ?
#
loop_
_entity_poly.entity_id
_entity_poly.type
_entity_poly.pdbx_seq_one_letter_code
_entity_poly.pdbx_strand_id
1 'polypeptide(L)'
;MCDKRLPDEARLRWGRVALTATDRCTQAEGVTDLVRAPELACVQVYLLQQFGSGRGGDPEAVCRGLLALIDLEPEQAAAQGGSCADLPHHRIRHLRRIKGLIPWLVVIRPHLEDEALVAAVGAVGGGTAAVAVAPFPTGVTSAFGQ
;
A
#
# COMPACT_ATOMS: atom_id res chain seq x y z
N MET A 1 -8.45 16.71 7.09
CA MET A 1 -6.99 16.73 6.85
C MET A 1 -6.62 17.40 5.52
N CYS A 2 -7.29 17.04 4.42
CA CYS A 2 -6.99 17.59 3.08
C CYS A 2 -7.43 19.03 2.83
N ASP A 3 -8.10 19.67 3.79
CA ASP A 3 -8.46 21.08 3.69
C ASP A 3 -7.21 21.97 3.84
N LYS A 4 -6.81 22.59 2.73
CA LYS A 4 -5.64 23.46 2.64
C LYS A 4 -5.85 24.82 3.30
N ARG A 5 -7.07 25.16 3.73
CA ARG A 5 -7.39 26.39 4.46
C ARG A 5 -7.03 26.29 5.93
N LEU A 6 -6.86 25.07 6.45
CA LEU A 6 -6.46 24.85 7.83
C LEU A 6 -4.94 25.08 8.01
N PRO A 7 -4.51 25.64 9.16
CA PRO A 7 -3.10 25.71 9.50
C PRO A 7 -2.44 24.32 9.51
N ASP A 8 -1.16 24.27 9.14
CA ASP A 8 -0.40 23.02 9.06
C ASP A 8 -0.40 22.24 10.38
N GLU A 9 -0.35 22.92 11.52
CA GLU A 9 -0.42 22.29 12.84
C GLU A 9 -1.74 21.55 13.07
N ALA A 10 -2.85 22.14 12.63
CA ALA A 10 -4.16 21.52 12.72
C ALA A 10 -4.23 20.29 11.79
N ARG A 11 -3.68 20.40 10.57
CA ARG A 11 -3.62 19.29 9.61
C ARG A 11 -2.76 18.14 10.13
N LEU A 12 -1.59 18.43 10.72
CA LEU A 12 -0.72 17.47 11.38
C LEU A 12 -1.39 16.78 12.56
N ARG A 13 -2.12 17.53 13.40
CA ARG A 13 -2.89 16.97 14.51
C ARG A 13 -3.96 16.00 14.01
N TRP A 14 -4.70 16.39 12.97
CA TRP A 14 -5.68 15.50 12.35
C TRP A 14 -5.06 14.27 11.71
N GLY A 15 -3.87 14.40 11.12
CA GLY A 15 -3.11 13.25 10.61
C GLY A 15 -2.76 12.25 11.71
N ARG A 16 -2.25 12.73 12.85
CA ARG A 16 -1.99 11.86 14.02
C ARG A 16 -3.26 11.18 14.53
N VAL A 17 -4.36 11.91 14.60
CA VAL A 17 -5.67 11.34 14.99
C VAL A 17 -6.10 10.25 14.01
N ALA A 18 -5.95 10.46 12.70
CA ALA A 18 -6.28 9.47 11.69
C ALA A 18 -5.43 8.20 11.86
N LEU A 19 -4.11 8.33 12.05
CA LEU A 19 -3.22 7.18 12.30
C LEU A 19 -3.64 6.38 13.54
N THR A 20 -3.92 7.07 14.66
CA THR A 20 -4.39 6.41 15.88
C THR A 20 -5.77 5.76 15.70
N ALA A 21 -6.67 6.38 14.96
CA ALA A 21 -7.99 5.83 14.69
C ALA A 21 -7.89 4.55 13.84
N THR A 22 -7.11 4.57 12.75
CA THR A 22 -6.89 3.40 11.91
C THR A 22 -6.29 2.23 12.69
N ASP A 23 -5.31 2.49 13.57
CA ASP A 23 -4.73 1.44 14.41
C ASP A 23 -5.76 0.83 15.36
N ARG A 24 -6.55 1.65 16.05
CA ARG A 24 -7.60 1.18 16.97
C ARG A 24 -8.72 0.42 16.27
N CYS A 25 -9.19 0.89 15.12
CA CYS A 25 -10.23 0.20 14.36
C CYS A 25 -9.72 -1.17 13.91
N THR A 26 -8.49 -1.25 13.41
CA THR A 26 -7.91 -2.53 13.01
C THR A 26 -7.84 -3.52 14.18
N GLN A 27 -7.35 -3.06 15.34
CA GLN A 27 -7.28 -3.92 16.53
C GLN A 27 -8.66 -4.42 16.96
N ALA A 28 -9.67 -3.55 16.92
CA ALA A 28 -11.05 -3.92 17.26
C ALA A 28 -11.66 -4.92 16.27
N GLU A 29 -11.33 -4.81 14.98
CA GLU A 29 -11.84 -5.69 13.92
C GLU A 29 -11.03 -7.00 13.75
N GLY A 30 -9.90 -7.14 14.45
CA GLY A 30 -9.02 -8.31 14.33
C GLY A 30 -8.40 -8.47 12.94
N VAL A 31 -8.22 -7.35 12.23
CA VAL A 31 -7.74 -7.34 10.84
C VAL A 31 -6.21 -7.48 10.81
N THR A 32 -5.68 -8.23 9.84
CA THR A 32 -4.23 -8.46 9.72
C THR A 32 -3.47 -7.21 9.26
N ASP A 33 -2.19 -7.11 9.59
CA ASP A 33 -1.34 -5.98 9.20
C ASP A 33 -1.32 -5.74 7.69
N LEU A 34 -1.27 -6.80 6.90
CA LEU A 34 -1.29 -6.70 5.44
C LEU A 34 -2.60 -6.08 4.90
N VAL A 35 -3.72 -6.25 5.60
CA VAL A 35 -5.01 -5.68 5.18
C VAL A 35 -5.11 -4.21 5.54
N ARG A 36 -4.59 -3.80 6.70
CA ARG A 36 -4.65 -2.39 7.17
C ARG A 36 -3.62 -1.48 6.53
N ALA A 37 -2.50 -2.05 6.08
CA ALA A 37 -1.34 -1.30 5.65
C ALA A 37 -1.61 -0.26 4.54
N PRO A 38 -2.46 -0.51 3.52
CA PRO A 38 -2.76 0.52 2.52
C PRO A 38 -3.39 1.79 3.10
N GLU A 39 -4.27 1.66 4.10
CA GLU A 39 -4.95 2.81 4.71
C GLU A 39 -3.99 3.61 5.60
N LEU A 40 -3.16 2.92 6.39
CA LEU A 40 -2.10 3.56 7.17
C LEU A 40 -1.09 4.27 6.27
N ALA A 41 -0.62 3.58 5.23
CA ALA A 41 0.33 4.12 4.26
C ALA A 41 -0.22 5.36 3.54
N CYS A 42 -1.50 5.36 3.18
CA CYS A 42 -2.15 6.53 2.59
C CYS A 42 -2.01 7.78 3.46
N VAL A 43 -2.29 7.66 4.77
CA VAL A 43 -2.17 8.78 5.71
C VAL A 43 -0.71 9.17 5.92
N GLN A 44 0.19 8.20 6.10
CA GLN A 44 1.62 8.46 6.31
C GLN A 44 2.25 9.15 5.09
N VAL A 45 1.99 8.64 3.89
CA VAL A 45 2.47 9.20 2.63
C VAL A 45 1.90 10.60 2.40
N TYR A 46 0.62 10.82 2.70
CA TYR A 46 0.05 12.16 2.65
C TYR A 46 0.82 13.12 3.56
N LEU A 47 1.12 12.73 4.80
CA LEU A 47 1.85 13.60 5.73
C LEU A 47 3.27 13.88 5.26
N LEU A 48 3.98 12.88 4.72
CA LEU A 48 5.30 13.04 4.13
C LEU A 48 5.29 13.99 2.93
N GLN A 49 4.34 13.84 2.01
CA GLN A 49 4.22 14.71 0.83
C GLN A 49 3.91 16.16 1.20
N GLN A 50 3.14 16.39 2.27
CA GLN A 50 2.71 17.73 2.65
C GLN A 50 3.66 18.44 3.60
N PHE A 51 4.37 17.70 4.45
CA PHE A 51 5.14 18.27 5.56
C PHE A 51 6.60 17.83 5.58
N GLY A 52 7.03 17.01 4.61
CA GLY A 52 8.40 16.52 4.48
C GLY A 52 8.79 15.48 5.54
N SER A 53 10.03 15.03 5.46
CA SER A 53 10.65 14.20 6.50
C SER A 53 10.74 14.97 7.83
N GLY A 54 10.64 14.26 8.94
CA GLY A 54 10.59 14.83 10.28
C GLY A 54 9.17 15.19 10.70
N ARG A 55 8.61 16.32 10.24
CA ARG A 55 7.26 16.75 10.64
C ARG A 55 6.16 15.84 10.08
N GLY A 56 6.31 15.39 8.83
CA GLY A 56 5.38 14.47 8.17
C GLY A 56 5.59 13.00 8.56
N GLY A 57 6.74 12.68 9.18
CA GLY A 57 7.11 11.34 9.61
C GLY A 57 8.50 10.94 9.12
N ASP A 58 8.84 9.67 9.36
CA ASP A 58 10.05 9.04 8.87
C ASP A 58 9.73 8.20 7.61
N PRO A 59 10.19 8.62 6.41
CA PRO A 59 9.92 7.90 5.18
C PRO A 59 10.55 6.51 5.14
N GLU A 60 11.70 6.32 5.77
CA GLU A 60 12.38 5.02 5.80
C GLU A 60 11.66 4.05 6.72
N ALA A 61 11.16 4.50 7.87
CA ALA A 61 10.35 3.66 8.75
C ALA A 61 9.07 3.18 8.06
N VAL A 62 8.40 4.05 7.32
CA VAL A 62 7.21 3.67 6.53
C VAL A 62 7.58 2.68 5.43
N CYS A 63 8.67 2.93 4.70
CA CYS A 63 9.14 2.03 3.64
C CYS A 63 9.51 0.65 4.20
N ARG A 64 10.30 0.58 5.28
CA ARG A 64 10.66 -0.68 5.96
C ARG A 64 9.42 -1.41 6.44
N GLY A 65 8.46 -0.71 7.04
CA GLY A 65 7.19 -1.30 7.47
C GLY A 65 6.39 -1.92 6.32
N LEU A 66 6.34 -1.25 5.17
CA LEU A 66 5.65 -1.78 3.99
C LEU A 66 6.39 -2.97 3.35
N LEU A 67 7.71 -2.90 3.24
CA LEU A 67 8.52 -4.01 2.71
C LEU A 67 8.45 -5.25 3.61
N ALA A 68 8.41 -5.08 4.93
CA ALA A 68 8.28 -6.20 5.88
C ALA A 68 6.95 -6.97 5.75
N LEU A 69 5.93 -6.38 5.13
CA LEU A 69 4.64 -7.03 4.86
C LEU A 69 4.61 -7.80 3.55
N ILE A 70 5.63 -7.62 2.70
CA ILE A 70 5.79 -8.35 1.45
C ILE A 70 6.59 -9.61 1.78
N ASP A 71 5.88 -10.73 1.88
CA ASP A 71 6.43 -12.05 2.19
C ASP A 71 6.89 -12.81 0.94
N LEU A 72 7.10 -12.11 -0.17
CA LEU A 72 7.47 -12.68 -1.46
C LEU A 72 8.65 -11.95 -2.07
N GLU A 73 9.63 -12.73 -2.49
CA GLU A 73 10.68 -12.24 -3.39
C GLU A 73 10.08 -11.92 -4.78
N PRO A 74 10.65 -10.96 -5.53
CA PRO A 74 10.16 -10.59 -6.85
C PRO A 74 9.98 -11.77 -7.81
N GLU A 75 10.90 -12.74 -7.79
CA GLU A 75 10.84 -13.95 -8.61
C GLU A 75 9.65 -14.85 -8.25
N GLN A 76 9.34 -14.97 -6.95
CA GLN A 76 8.21 -15.75 -6.46
C GLN A 76 6.89 -15.10 -6.83
N ALA A 77 6.82 -13.76 -6.76
CA ALA A 77 5.66 -13.00 -7.20
C ALA A 77 5.43 -13.15 -8.71
N ALA A 78 6.49 -13.12 -9.52
CA ALA A 78 6.41 -13.32 -10.97
C ALA A 78 5.96 -14.74 -11.34
N ALA A 79 6.51 -15.77 -10.69
CA ALA A 79 6.13 -17.17 -10.91
C ALA A 79 4.64 -17.41 -10.59
N GLN A 80 4.14 -16.83 -9.48
CA GLN A 80 2.72 -16.92 -9.11
C GLN A 80 1.82 -16.08 -10.03
N GLY A 81 2.32 -14.95 -10.56
CA GLY A 81 1.62 -14.16 -11.57
C GLY A 81 1.37 -14.94 -12.86
N GLY A 82 2.37 -15.71 -13.32
CA GLY A 82 2.30 -16.52 -14.54
C GLY A 82 1.28 -17.67 -14.48
N SER A 83 0.98 -18.19 -13.28
CA SER A 83 0.02 -19.27 -13.03
C SER A 83 -1.22 -18.82 -12.26
N CYS A 84 -1.56 -17.52 -12.33
CA CYS A 84 -2.62 -16.92 -11.51
C CYS A 84 -3.99 -17.60 -11.68
N ALA A 85 -4.28 -18.17 -12.85
CA ALA A 85 -5.51 -18.91 -13.13
C ALA A 85 -5.66 -20.21 -12.31
N ASP A 86 -4.54 -20.83 -11.93
CA ASP A 86 -4.49 -22.10 -11.20
C ASP A 86 -4.33 -21.91 -9.68
N LEU A 87 -4.19 -20.67 -9.22
CA LEU A 87 -4.00 -20.38 -7.81
C LEU A 87 -5.30 -20.50 -7.01
N PRO A 88 -5.23 -21.05 -5.77
CA PRO A 88 -6.35 -20.98 -4.84
C PRO A 88 -6.76 -19.53 -4.55
N HIS A 89 -8.07 -19.29 -4.37
CA HIS A 89 -8.61 -17.95 -4.12
C HIS A 89 -7.94 -17.18 -2.97
N HIS A 90 -7.54 -17.86 -1.89
CA HIS A 90 -6.87 -17.22 -0.77
C HIS A 90 -5.49 -16.66 -1.16
N ARG A 91 -4.75 -17.34 -2.06
CA ARG A 91 -3.47 -16.86 -2.61
C ARG A 91 -3.67 -15.67 -3.54
N ILE A 92 -4.69 -15.70 -4.41
CA ILE A 92 -5.03 -14.56 -5.26
C ILE A 92 -5.35 -13.33 -4.41
N ARG A 93 -6.14 -13.49 -3.34
CA ARG A 93 -6.47 -12.40 -2.41
C ARG A 93 -5.22 -11.87 -1.70
N HIS A 94 -4.32 -12.74 -1.28
CA HIS A 94 -3.03 -12.38 -0.66
C HIS A 94 -2.18 -11.53 -1.61
N LEU A 95 -1.98 -11.99 -2.84
CA LEU A 95 -1.24 -11.26 -3.89
C LEU A 95 -1.87 -9.90 -4.21
N ARG A 96 -3.20 -9.80 -4.23
CA ARG A 96 -3.89 -8.51 -4.43
C ARG A 96 -3.63 -7.53 -3.29
N ARG A 97 -3.51 -8.01 -2.05
CA ARG A 97 -3.18 -7.16 -0.89
C ARG A 97 -1.75 -6.64 -0.97
N ILE A 98 -0.80 -7.52 -1.30
CA ILE A 98 0.61 -7.15 -1.57
C ILE A 98 0.67 -6.10 -2.70
N LYS A 99 -0.04 -6.34 -3.81
CA LYS A 99 -0.13 -5.39 -4.92
C LYS A 99 -0.69 -4.02 -4.48
N GLY A 100 -1.58 -4.00 -3.49
CA GLY A 100 -2.12 -2.79 -2.89
C GLY A 100 -1.08 -1.93 -2.15
N LEU A 101 0.08 -2.48 -1.80
CA LEU A 101 1.18 -1.74 -1.16
C LEU A 101 2.09 -1.03 -2.17
N ILE A 102 2.18 -1.55 -3.40
CA ILE A 102 3.09 -1.04 -4.44
C ILE A 102 2.91 0.46 -4.73
N PRO A 103 1.68 1.00 -4.87
CA PRO A 103 1.51 2.44 -5.10
C PRO A 103 2.17 3.30 -4.03
N TRP A 104 2.09 2.90 -2.77
CA TRP A 104 2.67 3.66 -1.65
C TRP A 104 4.20 3.58 -1.63
N LEU A 105 4.77 2.44 -1.99
CA LEU A 105 6.23 2.30 -2.17
C LEU A 105 6.76 3.19 -3.30
N VAL A 106 6.02 3.30 -4.41
CA VAL A 106 6.38 4.21 -5.51
C VAL A 106 6.33 5.66 -5.06
N VAL A 107 5.31 6.05 -4.30
CA VAL A 107 5.13 7.43 -3.85
C VAL A 107 6.14 7.81 -2.77
N ILE A 108 6.56 6.89 -1.90
CA ILE A 108 7.54 7.19 -0.84
C ILE A 108 8.96 7.28 -1.36
N ARG A 109 9.27 6.62 -2.48
CA ARG A 109 10.62 6.52 -3.06
C ARG A 109 11.39 7.85 -3.14
N PRO A 110 10.81 8.99 -3.58
CA PRO A 110 11.53 10.27 -3.66
C PRO A 110 11.93 10.87 -2.31
N HIS A 111 11.40 10.34 -1.20
CA HIS A 111 11.68 10.78 0.16
C HIS A 111 12.71 9.91 0.88
N LEU A 112 13.23 8.87 0.22
CA LEU A 112 14.23 7.96 0.80
C LEU A 112 15.64 8.50 0.56
N GLU A 113 16.48 8.42 1.60
CA GLU A 113 17.90 8.74 1.52
C GLU A 113 18.77 7.46 1.54
N ASP A 114 18.29 6.38 2.17
CA ASP A 114 18.93 5.07 2.14
C ASP A 114 18.82 4.41 0.74
N GLU A 115 19.96 4.32 0.05
CA GLU A 115 20.12 3.69 -1.26
C GLU A 115 19.70 2.21 -1.28
N ALA A 116 19.84 1.48 -0.17
CA ALA A 116 19.40 0.10 -0.09
C ALA A 116 17.86 0.00 -0.13
N LEU A 117 17.16 0.94 0.51
CA LEU A 117 15.70 1.04 0.43
C LEU A 117 15.23 1.51 -0.95
N VAL A 118 15.96 2.45 -1.58
CA VAL A 118 15.67 2.88 -2.96
C VAL A 118 15.78 1.69 -3.93
N ALA A 119 16.82 0.87 -3.79
CA ALA A 119 17.02 -0.33 -4.61
C ALA A 119 15.93 -1.38 -4.36
N ALA A 120 15.57 -1.64 -3.10
CA ALA A 120 14.51 -2.58 -2.73
C ALA A 120 13.14 -2.17 -3.32
N VAL A 121 12.78 -0.89 -3.23
CA VAL A 121 11.57 -0.36 -3.87
C VAL A 121 11.62 -0.50 -5.39
N GLY A 122 12.80 -0.29 -5.99
CA GLY A 122 13.02 -0.49 -7.42
C GLY A 122 12.75 -1.94 -7.87
N ALA A 123 13.19 -2.93 -7.09
CA ALA A 123 12.96 -4.34 -7.38
C ALA A 123 11.46 -4.72 -7.34
N VAL A 124 10.70 -4.14 -6.40
CA VAL A 124 9.25 -4.35 -6.29
C VAL A 124 8.47 -3.65 -7.43
N GLY A 125 8.88 -2.44 -7.80
CA GLY A 125 8.25 -1.66 -8.87
C GLY A 125 8.58 -2.14 -10.29
N GLY A 126 9.79 -2.67 -10.50
CA GLY A 126 10.28 -3.15 -11.80
C GLY A 126 9.59 -4.42 -12.33
N GLY A 127 8.94 -5.19 -11.45
CA GLY A 127 8.13 -6.36 -11.82
C GLY A 127 6.75 -6.03 -12.40
N THR A 128 6.37 -4.74 -12.48
CA THR A 128 5.04 -4.32 -12.98
C THR A 128 4.82 -4.54 -14.48
N ALA A 129 5.86 -4.87 -15.25
CA ALA A 129 5.68 -5.41 -16.61
C ALA A 129 5.10 -6.84 -16.62
N ALA A 130 5.21 -7.60 -15.51
CA ALA A 130 4.74 -8.99 -15.42
C ALA A 130 3.51 -9.20 -14.53
N VAL A 131 3.16 -8.24 -13.65
CA VAL A 131 1.89 -8.27 -12.87
C VAL A 131 0.83 -7.38 -13.54
N ALA A 132 0.79 -7.42 -14.88
CA ALA A 132 -0.41 -7.11 -15.63
C ALA A 132 -1.43 -8.23 -15.34
N VAL A 133 -2.13 -8.09 -14.20
CA VAL A 133 -3.41 -8.78 -14.02
C VAL A 133 -4.27 -8.34 -15.19
N ALA A 134 -4.47 -9.24 -16.14
CA ALA A 134 -5.33 -9.03 -17.29
C ALA A 134 -6.66 -8.40 -16.82
N PRO A 135 -7.20 -7.42 -17.55
CA PRO A 135 -8.55 -6.95 -17.26
C PRO A 135 -9.49 -8.15 -17.44
N PHE A 136 -10.08 -8.62 -16.34
CA PHE A 136 -11.17 -9.57 -16.45
C PHE A 136 -12.33 -8.88 -17.19
N PRO A 137 -12.96 -9.54 -18.17
CA PRO A 137 -14.07 -8.96 -18.91
C PRO A 137 -15.22 -8.66 -17.94
N THR A 138 -15.57 -7.38 -17.82
CA THR A 138 -16.86 -6.95 -17.28
C THR A 138 -17.94 -7.44 -18.25
N GLY A 139 -18.44 -8.64 -18.00
CA GLY A 139 -19.43 -9.28 -18.85
C GLY A 139 -20.32 -10.24 -18.09
N VAL A 140 -21.10 -9.73 -17.12
CA VAL A 140 -22.45 -10.23 -16.82
C VAL A 140 -23.29 -9.06 -16.32
N THR A 141 -23.84 -8.28 -17.25
CA THR A 141 -25.10 -7.55 -17.05
C THR A 141 -26.15 -8.33 -17.81
N SER A 142 -26.88 -9.22 -17.15
CA SER A 142 -28.28 -9.54 -17.46
C SER A 142 -28.84 -10.57 -16.47
N ALA A 143 -30.16 -10.51 -16.31
CA ALA A 143 -31.04 -11.41 -15.58
C ALA A 143 -31.09 -11.22 -14.04
N PHE A 144 -31.87 -10.24 -13.59
CA PHE A 144 -33.02 -10.55 -12.74
C PHE A 144 -34.15 -9.55 -13.04
N GLY A 145 -35.15 -10.03 -13.77
CA GLY A 145 -36.50 -9.49 -13.70
C GLY A 145 -37.29 -10.30 -12.67
N GLN A 146 -38.01 -9.59 -11.81
CA GLN A 146 -39.45 -9.76 -11.62
C GLN A 146 -40.06 -8.38 -11.38
#